data_AF-A0A395M4E1-F1
#
_entry.id   AF-A0A395M4E1-F1
#
_cell.length_a   1.000
_cell.length_b   1.000
_cell.length_c   1.000
_cell.angle_alpha   90.00
_cell.angle_beta   90.00
_cell.angle_gamma   90.00
#
_symmetry.space_group_name_H-M   'P 1'
#
loop_
_entity.id
_entity.type
_entity.pdbx_description
1 polymer ?
#
loop_
_entity_poly.entity_id
_entity_poly.type
_entity_poly.pdbx_seq_one_letter_code
_entity_poly.pdbx_strand_id
1 'polypeptide(L)'
;PGTPPAPHLPLNPILYITVAVDSVAPLLKIRNVAGAGGGGRALELPVPLGVRQRRRIAFQWILDVINKKPSKGSGRKQFPYRIAEEIVAVVEGRSGVWEKRKTVHKLGTAARANVGSNKLKVKKKM
;
A
#
# COMPACT_ATOMS: atom_id res chain seq x y z
N PRO A 1 8.39 12.41 -5.46
CA PRO A 1 9.10 13.66 -5.85
C PRO A 1 10.43 13.70 -5.09
N GLY A 2 11.53 14.12 -5.73
CA GLY A 2 12.87 14.08 -5.13
C GLY A 2 13.64 12.76 -5.30
N THR A 3 13.13 11.84 -6.11
CA THR A 3 13.87 10.63 -6.48
C THR A 3 14.90 10.98 -7.55
N PRO A 4 16.17 10.53 -7.45
CA PRO A 4 17.16 10.75 -8.50
C PRO A 4 16.77 10.01 -9.79
N PRO A 5 17.39 10.36 -10.93
CA PRO A 5 17.04 9.76 -12.20
C PRO A 5 17.40 8.26 -12.22
N ALA A 6 16.67 7.50 -13.05
CA ALA A 6 16.77 6.03 -13.14
C ALA A 6 18.22 5.48 -13.25
N PRO A 7 19.17 6.11 -13.98
CA PRO A 7 20.54 5.62 -14.08
C PRO A 7 21.30 5.55 -12.74
N HIS A 8 20.85 6.28 -11.71
CA HIS A 8 21.52 6.31 -10.40
C HIS A 8 21.04 5.18 -9.47
N LEU A 9 19.93 4.52 -9.80
CA LEU A 9 19.31 3.50 -8.95
C LEU A 9 20.13 2.20 -8.87
N PRO A 10 20.69 1.64 -9.97
CA PRO A 10 21.44 0.39 -9.92
C PRO A 10 22.68 0.45 -9.01
N LEU A 11 23.35 1.61 -8.97
CA LEU A 11 24.54 1.84 -8.14
C LEU A 11 24.19 2.02 -6.64
N ASN A 12 22.93 2.31 -6.32
CA ASN A 12 22.47 2.58 -4.96
C ASN A 12 21.32 1.63 -4.59
N PRO A 13 21.60 0.36 -4.23
CA PRO A 13 20.56 -0.65 -4.01
C PRO A 13 19.61 -0.31 -2.85
N ILE A 14 20.13 0.33 -1.80
CA ILE A 14 19.33 0.79 -0.65
C ILE A 14 18.29 1.82 -1.12
N LEU A 15 18.74 2.79 -1.92
CA LEU A 15 17.87 3.81 -2.50
C LEU A 15 16.84 3.17 -3.45
N TYR A 16 17.27 2.23 -4.30
CA TYR A 16 16.37 1.53 -5.22
C TYR A 16 15.19 0.89 -4.46
N ILE A 17 15.48 0.10 -3.42
CA ILE A 17 14.47 -0.56 -2.59
C ILE A 17 13.58 0.49 -1.91
N THR A 18 14.18 1.54 -1.35
CA THR A 18 13.45 2.60 -0.64
C THR A 18 12.47 3.32 -1.57
N VAL A 19 12.92 3.67 -2.77
CA VAL A 19 12.09 4.33 -3.79
C VAL A 19 10.93 3.44 -4.21
N ALA A 20 11.18 2.15 -4.46
CA ALA A 20 10.13 1.21 -4.84
C ALA A 20 9.04 1.11 -3.77
N VAL A 21 9.44 0.92 -2.50
CA VAL A 21 8.51 0.75 -1.38
C VAL A 21 7.73 2.05 -1.12
N ASP A 22 8.41 3.20 -1.07
CA ASP A 22 7.77 4.48 -0.75
C ASP A 22 6.81 4.94 -1.86
N SER A 23 7.10 4.59 -3.12
CA SER A 23 6.25 4.94 -4.27
C SER A 23 4.91 4.23 -4.23
N VAL A 24 4.90 2.96 -3.80
CA VAL A 24 3.68 2.13 -3.78
C VAL A 24 2.95 2.19 -2.44
N ALA A 25 3.57 2.78 -1.41
CA ALA A 25 2.95 2.88 -0.11
C ALA A 25 1.65 3.71 -0.13
N PRO A 26 0.54 3.19 0.42
CA PRO A 26 -0.71 3.93 0.49
C PRO A 26 -0.60 5.06 1.51
N LEU A 27 -1.23 6.22 1.22
CA LEU A 27 -1.20 7.37 2.14
C LEU A 27 -2.21 7.24 3.28
N LEU A 28 -3.26 6.46 3.05
CA LEU A 28 -4.37 6.25 3.97
C LEU A 28 -4.75 4.77 4.04
N LYS A 29 -5.41 4.40 5.12
CA LYS A 29 -6.19 3.15 5.21
C LYS A 29 -7.65 3.48 5.43
N ILE A 30 -8.51 2.49 5.24
CA ILE A 30 -9.94 2.63 5.48
C ILE A 30 -10.28 1.86 6.75
N ARG A 31 -10.86 2.58 7.70
CA ARG A 31 -11.34 2.02 8.96
C ARG A 31 -12.85 1.89 8.88
N ASN A 32 -13.37 0.68 9.02
CA ASN A 32 -14.80 0.43 9.04
C ASN A 32 -15.35 0.65 10.45
N VAL A 33 -16.18 1.67 10.63
CA VAL A 33 -16.82 1.97 11.91
C VAL A 33 -18.20 1.30 11.94
N ALA A 34 -18.30 0.19 12.68
CA ALA A 34 -19.53 -0.58 12.79
C ALA A 34 -20.71 0.27 13.33
N GLY A 35 -21.89 0.10 12.72
CA GLY A 35 -23.13 0.78 13.08
C GLY A 35 -23.26 2.24 12.65
N ALA A 36 -22.20 2.84 12.08
CA ALA A 36 -22.22 4.25 11.69
C ALA A 36 -22.69 4.51 10.25
N GLY A 37 -22.89 3.48 9.43
CA GLY A 37 -23.35 3.58 8.05
C GLY A 37 -24.86 3.75 7.89
N GLY A 38 -25.64 3.48 8.95
CA GLY A 38 -27.11 3.33 8.87
C GLY A 38 -27.52 1.91 8.48
N GLY A 39 -28.70 1.46 8.92
CA GLY A 39 -29.21 0.11 8.63
C GLY A 39 -28.24 -1.02 9.00
N GLY A 40 -27.49 -0.87 10.10
CA GLY A 40 -26.48 -1.85 10.54
C GLY A 40 -25.15 -1.84 9.76
N ARG A 41 -25.03 -1.07 8.66
CA ARG A 41 -23.80 -1.02 7.86
C ARG A 41 -22.67 -0.29 8.57
N ALA A 42 -21.43 -0.68 8.27
CA ALA A 42 -20.25 0.04 8.72
C ALA A 42 -20.04 1.31 7.88
N LEU A 43 -19.54 2.37 8.53
CA LEU A 43 -19.10 3.58 7.84
C LEU A 43 -17.62 3.45 7.48
N GLU A 44 -17.30 3.54 6.20
CA GLU A 44 -15.92 3.56 5.71
C GLU A 44 -15.29 4.92 6.02
N LEU A 45 -14.25 4.93 6.86
CA LEU A 45 -13.58 6.15 7.28
C LEU A 45 -12.12 6.13 6.80
N PRO A 46 -11.71 7.01 5.87
CA PRO A 46 -10.30 7.13 5.50
C PRO A 46 -9.51 7.75 6.65
N VAL A 47 -8.37 7.13 7.00
CA VAL A 47 -7.48 7.55 8.09
C VAL A 47 -6.04 7.62 7.56
N PRO A 48 -5.29 8.70 7.80
CA PRO A 48 -3.91 8.81 7.35
C PRO A 48 -3.00 7.79 8.03
N LEU A 49 -1.92 7.40 7.36
CA LEU A 49 -0.95 6.43 7.85
C LEU A 49 0.41 7.08 8.13
N GLY A 50 1.04 6.69 9.26
CA GLY A 50 2.43 7.07 9.54
C GLY A 50 3.43 6.35 8.64
N VAL A 51 4.64 6.90 8.45
CA VAL A 51 5.66 6.38 7.52
C VAL A 51 5.96 4.89 7.73
N ARG A 52 6.13 4.45 8.98
CA ARG A 52 6.38 3.05 9.32
C ARG A 52 5.23 2.13 8.89
N GLN A 53 3.98 2.57 9.07
CA GLN A 53 2.80 1.79 8.66
C GLN A 53 2.68 1.72 7.15
N ARG A 54 2.92 2.85 6.46
CA ARG A 54 2.93 2.94 4.99
C ARG A 54 3.89 1.93 4.37
N ARG A 55 5.16 1.94 4.81
CA ARG A 55 6.20 1.02 4.33
C ARG A 55 5.86 -0.43 4.63
N ARG A 56 5.36 -0.73 5.83
CA ARG A 56 4.96 -2.10 6.21
C ARG A 56 3.86 -2.65 5.30
N ILE A 57 2.82 -1.85 5.01
CA ILE A 57 1.72 -2.26 4.14
C ILE A 57 2.22 -2.48 2.71
N ALA A 58 3.03 -1.56 2.18
CA ALA A 58 3.62 -1.69 0.85
C ALA A 58 4.44 -2.98 0.71
N PHE A 59 5.32 -3.24 1.69
CA PHE A 59 6.18 -4.43 1.67
C PHE A 59 5.37 -5.72 1.83
N GLN A 60 4.34 -5.72 2.67
CA GLN A 60 3.43 -6.86 2.78
C GLN A 60 2.75 -7.16 1.46
N TRP A 61 2.26 -6.14 0.75
CA TRP A 61 1.64 -6.35 -0.56
C TRP A 61 2.60 -6.92 -1.61
N ILE A 62 3.87 -6.50 -1.58
CA ILE A 62 4.94 -7.03 -2.43
C ILE A 62 5.16 -8.52 -2.11
N LEU A 63 5.27 -8.88 -0.83
CA LEU A 63 5.41 -10.27 -0.40
C LEU A 63 4.20 -11.13 -0.81
N ASP A 64 2.98 -10.60 -0.69
CA ASP A 64 1.78 -11.32 -1.12
C ASP A 64 1.81 -11.64 -2.63
N VAL A 65 2.34 -10.72 -3.46
CA VAL A 65 2.50 -10.97 -4.90
C VAL A 65 3.55 -12.04 -5.14
N ILE A 66 4.69 -11.98 -4.44
CA ILE A 66 5.77 -12.96 -4.57
C ILE A 66 5.32 -14.36 -4.16
N ASN A 67 4.58 -14.49 -3.06
CA ASN A 67 4.09 -15.76 -2.55
C ASN A 67 3.07 -16.43 -3.49
N LYS A 68 2.35 -15.64 -4.29
CA LYS A 68 1.41 -16.16 -5.31
C LYS A 68 2.10 -16.58 -6.60
N LYS A 69 3.36 -16.20 -6.82
CA LYS A 69 4.10 -16.59 -8.03
C LYS A 69 4.57 -18.04 -7.92
N PRO A 70 4.53 -18.81 -9.02
CA PRO A 70 5.07 -20.16 -9.04
C PRO A 70 6.58 -20.15 -8.75
N SER A 71 7.09 -21.28 -8.26
CA SER A 71 8.54 -21.48 -8.13
C SER A 71 9.18 -21.52 -9.52
N LYS A 72 10.35 -20.89 -9.67
CA LYS A 72 11.09 -20.79 -10.95
C LYS A 72 12.32 -21.71 -11.03
N GLY A 73 12.51 -22.63 -10.09
CA GLY A 73 13.72 -23.50 -10.03
C GLY A 73 14.01 -24.05 -8.63
N SER A 74 15.30 -24.22 -8.28
CA SER A 74 15.76 -24.66 -6.94
C SER A 74 16.89 -23.78 -6.36
N GLY A 75 17.15 -23.89 -5.05
CA GLY A 75 18.30 -23.28 -4.36
C GLY A 75 17.98 -22.16 -3.36
N ARG A 76 18.97 -21.77 -2.54
CA ARG A 76 18.78 -20.77 -1.45
C ARG A 76 18.54 -19.35 -1.96
N LYS A 77 18.94 -19.03 -3.20
CA LYS A 77 18.85 -17.67 -3.78
C LYS A 77 17.50 -17.36 -4.43
N GLN A 78 16.61 -18.34 -4.54
CA GLN A 78 15.36 -18.16 -5.29
C GLN A 78 14.41 -17.11 -4.72
N PHE A 79 14.25 -17.07 -3.40
CA PHE A 79 13.38 -16.11 -2.76
C PHE A 79 13.94 -14.67 -2.86
N PRO A 80 15.23 -14.42 -2.59
CA PRO A 80 15.85 -13.13 -2.87
C PRO A 80 15.68 -12.65 -4.32
N TYR A 81 15.88 -13.52 -5.32
CA TYR A 81 15.70 -13.14 -6.71
C TYR A 81 14.25 -12.77 -7.04
N ARG A 82 13.26 -13.50 -6.52
CA ARG A 82 11.84 -13.15 -6.70
C ARG A 82 11.49 -11.79 -6.09
N ILE A 83 12.09 -11.43 -4.95
CA ILE A 83 11.96 -10.09 -4.37
C ILE A 83 12.56 -9.04 -5.30
N ALA A 84 13.79 -9.26 -5.76
CA ALA A 84 14.47 -8.32 -6.64
C ALA A 84 13.69 -8.07 -7.94
N GLU A 85 13.20 -9.13 -8.59
CA GLU A 85 12.36 -9.03 -9.79
C GLU A 85 11.08 -8.20 -9.55
N GLU A 86 10.45 -8.35 -8.38
CA GLU A 86 9.25 -7.59 -8.04
C GLU A 86 9.56 -6.13 -7.74
N ILE A 87 10.70 -5.83 -7.11
CA ILE A 87 11.15 -4.45 -6.88
C ILE A 87 11.42 -3.73 -8.20
N VAL A 88 12.07 -4.40 -9.16
CA VAL A 88 12.26 -3.86 -10.52
C VAL A 88 10.91 -3.62 -11.20
N ALA A 89 9.99 -4.60 -11.11
CA ALA A 89 8.65 -4.47 -11.66
C ALA A 89 7.84 -3.29 -11.08
N VAL A 90 8.04 -3.00 -9.80
CA VAL A 90 7.42 -1.86 -9.13
C VAL A 90 7.95 -0.54 -9.69
N VAL A 91 9.27 -0.39 -9.82
CA VAL A 91 9.90 0.84 -10.31
C VAL A 91 9.56 1.09 -11.78
N GLU A 92 9.46 0.04 -12.59
CA GLU A 92 9.01 0.10 -13.99
C GLU A 92 7.49 0.33 -14.14
N GLY A 93 6.72 0.33 -13.04
CA GLY A 93 5.28 0.59 -13.09
C GLY A 93 4.40 -0.59 -13.51
N ARG A 94 4.99 -1.78 -13.75
CA ARG A 94 4.29 -2.97 -14.24
C ARG A 94 3.79 -3.93 -13.14
N SER A 95 4.09 -3.64 -11.88
CA SER A 95 3.64 -4.47 -10.76
C SER A 95 2.15 -4.30 -10.47
N GLY A 96 1.44 -5.41 -10.21
CA GLY A 96 0.03 -5.39 -9.79
C GLY A 96 -0.20 -4.72 -8.42
N VAL A 97 0.85 -4.42 -7.65
CA VAL A 97 0.72 -3.68 -6.40
C VAL A 97 0.24 -2.23 -6.65
N TRP A 98 0.53 -1.66 -7.82
CA TRP A 98 0.01 -0.35 -8.21
C TRP A 98 -1.53 -0.30 -8.25
N GLU A 99 -2.17 -1.37 -8.71
CA GLU A 99 -3.62 -1.48 -8.69
C GLU A 99 -4.17 -1.60 -7.27
N LYS A 100 -3.52 -2.37 -6.39
CA LYS A 100 -3.88 -2.41 -4.95
C LYS A 100 -3.80 -1.02 -4.30
N ARG A 101 -2.77 -0.23 -4.63
CA ARG A 101 -2.67 1.17 -4.15
C ARG A 101 -3.81 2.02 -4.70
N LYS A 102 -4.09 1.92 -6.00
CA LYS A 102 -5.14 2.70 -6.67
C LYS A 102 -6.53 2.41 -6.11
N THR A 103 -6.87 1.15 -5.82
CA THR A 103 -8.17 0.78 -5.25
C THR A 103 -8.39 1.39 -3.87
N VAL A 104 -7.38 1.31 -2.98
CA VAL A 104 -7.45 1.93 -1.64
C VAL A 104 -7.63 3.44 -1.73
N HIS A 105 -6.89 4.11 -2.63
CA HIS A 105 -7.00 5.55 -2.81
C HIS A 105 -8.34 5.98 -3.45
N LYS A 106 -8.87 5.19 -4.40
CA LYS A 106 -10.20 5.42 -4.98
C LYS A 106 -11.28 5.33 -3.90
N LEU A 107 -11.25 4.28 -3.09
CA LEU A 107 -12.22 4.09 -2.02
C LEU A 107 -12.10 5.18 -0.95
N GLY A 108 -10.88 5.58 -0.58
CA GLY A 108 -10.65 6.73 0.31
C GLY A 108 -11.17 8.06 -0.26
N THR A 109 -11.07 8.26 -1.57
CA THR A 109 -11.59 9.46 -2.24
C THR A 109 -13.12 9.48 -2.27
N ALA A 110 -13.75 8.32 -2.51
CA ALA A 110 -15.20 8.16 -2.46
C ALA A 110 -15.76 8.40 -1.05
N ALA A 111 -15.10 7.86 -0.03
CA ALA A 111 -15.50 7.97 1.37
C ALA A 111 -15.03 9.25 2.08
N ARG A 112 -14.49 10.24 1.35
CA ARG A 112 -13.88 11.46 1.95
C ARG A 112 -14.86 12.25 2.83
N ALA A 113 -16.14 12.28 2.47
CA ALA A 113 -17.18 12.99 3.23
C ALA A 113 -17.43 12.37 4.61
N ASN A 114 -17.12 11.09 4.80
CA ASN A 114 -17.37 10.37 6.04
C ASN A 114 -16.49 10.86 7.19
N VAL A 115 -15.37 11.54 6.90
CA VAL A 115 -14.47 12.14 7.90
C VAL A 115 -15.20 13.13 8.81
N GLY A 116 -16.12 13.93 8.25
CA GLY A 116 -16.91 14.92 8.98
C GLY A 116 -18.25 14.40 9.51
N SER A 117 -18.55 13.10 9.36
CA SER A 117 -19.89 12.56 9.64
C SER A 117 -20.33 12.81 11.09
N ASN A 118 -21.50 13.42 11.26
CA ASN A 118 -22.10 13.66 12.58
C ASN A 118 -22.33 12.36 13.37
N LYS A 119 -22.52 11.23 12.68
CA LYS A 119 -22.67 9.90 13.30
C LYS A 119 -21.42 9.48 14.10
N LEU A 120 -20.24 9.98 13.74
CA LEU A 120 -19.00 9.76 14.50
C LEU A 120 -18.94 10.65 15.76
N LYS A 121 -19.49 11.86 15.70
CA LYS A 121 -19.49 12.81 16.82
C LYS A 121 -20.40 12.35 17.97
N VAL A 122 -21.57 11.79 17.63
CA VAL A 122 -22.52 11.27 18.62
C VAL A 122 -21.91 10.10 19.42
N LYS A 123 -21.25 9.16 18.73
CA LYS A 123 -20.61 8.00 19.37
C LYS A 123 -19.42 8.35 20.29
N LYS A 124 -18.80 9.53 20.14
CA LYS A 124 -17.71 10.01 21.03
C LYS A 124 -18.23 10.71 22.28
N LYS A 125 -19.49 11.18 22.27
CA LYS A 125 -20.12 11.90 23.39
C LYS A 125 -20.86 10.99 24.36
N MET A 126 -21.31 9.83 23.89
CA MET A 126 -21.76 8.72 24.74
C MET A 126 -20.54 7.97 25.27
#